data_AF-A0A969HVC4-F1
#
_entry.id   AF-A0A969HVC4-F1
#
_cell.length_a   1.000
_cell.length_b   1.000
_cell.length_c   1.000
_cell.angle_alpha   90.00
_cell.angle_beta   90.00
_cell.angle_gamma   90.00
#
_symmetry.space_group_name_H-M   'P 1'
#
loop_
_entity.id
_entity.type
_entity.pdbx_description
1 polymer ?
#
loop_
_entity_poly.entity_id
_entity_poly.type
_entity_poly.pdbx_seq_one_letter_code
_entity_poly.pdbx_strand_id
1 'polypeptide(L)'
;MSVNGGAWQPATGAEEWAFALNVAGLPEEAVGLRVRATDVLGNLGPETAVTVNVDRTLPVATVDPVTPPFVRAVRSDGSGREGWQVDLAGTALDPQGTSPAASGVASVNVLLEGTGGAEGNGAQGADVGG
;
A
#
# COMPACT_ATOMS: atom_id res chain seq x y z
N MET A 1 25.50 -9.78 -2.52
CA MET A 1 24.20 -9.43 -3.12
C MET A 1 24.42 -8.66 -4.41
N SER A 2 23.69 -8.96 -5.49
CA SER A 2 23.65 -8.16 -6.71
C SER A 2 22.19 -7.81 -7.03
N VAL A 3 21.94 -6.57 -7.44
CA VAL A 3 20.61 -6.03 -7.76
C VAL A 3 20.55 -5.76 -9.25
N ASN A 4 19.58 -6.34 -9.97
CA ASN A 4 19.39 -6.23 -11.42
C ASN A 4 20.67 -6.51 -12.24
N GLY A 5 21.51 -7.44 -11.78
CA GLY A 5 22.79 -7.76 -12.44
C GLY A 5 23.89 -6.71 -12.25
N GLY A 6 23.69 -5.73 -11.37
CA GLY A 6 24.70 -4.74 -11.01
C GLY A 6 25.86 -5.33 -10.18
N ALA A 7 26.75 -4.44 -9.72
CA ALA A 7 27.92 -4.83 -8.95
C ALA A 7 27.56 -5.61 -7.68
N TRP A 8 28.42 -6.56 -7.30
CA TRP A 8 28.26 -7.31 -6.05
C TRP A 8 28.56 -6.42 -4.85
N GLN A 9 27.60 -6.36 -3.94
CA GLN A 9 27.67 -5.66 -2.66
C GLN A 9 27.73 -6.67 -1.50
N PRO A 10 28.50 -6.39 -0.45
CA PRO A 10 28.54 -7.25 0.72
C PRO A 10 27.21 -7.21 1.48
N ALA A 11 26.83 -8.36 2.05
CA ALA A 11 25.82 -8.42 3.10
C ALA A 11 26.50 -8.19 4.47
N THR A 12 25.71 -7.94 5.51
CA THR A 12 26.19 -7.89 6.89
C THR A 12 26.06 -9.29 7.50
N GLY A 13 27.14 -9.84 8.05
CA GLY A 13 27.18 -11.21 8.59
C GLY A 13 27.74 -12.24 7.59
N ALA A 14 27.72 -13.52 7.97
CA ALA A 14 28.26 -14.63 7.18
C ALA A 14 27.31 -15.84 7.19
N GLU A 15 27.32 -16.67 8.23
CA GLU A 15 26.41 -17.83 8.37
C GLU A 15 24.95 -17.40 8.52
N GLU A 16 24.74 -16.36 9.33
CA GLU A 16 23.53 -15.58 9.38
C GLU A 16 23.86 -14.20 8.84
N TRP A 17 23.14 -13.78 7.79
CA TRP A 17 23.42 -12.52 7.09
C TRP A 17 22.13 -11.75 6.81
N ALA A 18 22.28 -10.43 6.70
CA ALA A 18 21.21 -9.52 6.31
C ALA A 18 21.70 -8.54 5.25
N PHE A 19 20.78 -8.11 4.37
CA PHE A 19 21.03 -7.08 3.38
C PHE A 19 19.83 -6.15 3.31
N ALA A 20 20.05 -4.86 3.55
CA ALA A 20 19.03 -3.83 3.45
C ALA A 20 19.04 -3.23 2.04
N LEU A 21 18.07 -3.62 1.21
CA LEU A 21 17.89 -3.04 -0.11
C LEU A 21 17.21 -1.67 0.02
N ASN A 22 17.92 -0.60 -0.37
CA ASN A 22 17.30 0.70 -0.55
C ASN A 22 16.61 0.76 -1.92
N VAL A 23 15.28 0.81 -1.93
CA VAL A 23 14.45 0.83 -3.14
C VAL A 23 14.12 2.25 -3.64
N ALA A 24 14.56 3.31 -2.94
CA ALA A 24 14.20 4.69 -3.27
C ALA A 24 14.64 5.13 -4.68
N GLY A 25 15.71 4.54 -5.21
CA GLY A 25 16.22 4.79 -6.56
C GLY A 25 15.87 3.72 -7.59
N LEU A 26 15.09 2.71 -7.21
CA LEU A 26 14.71 1.62 -8.11
C LEU A 26 13.38 1.91 -8.81
N PRO A 27 13.19 1.40 -10.04
CA PRO A 27 11.91 1.48 -10.72
C PRO A 27 10.82 0.72 -9.93
N GLU A 28 9.58 1.17 -10.06
CA GLU A 28 8.40 0.52 -9.46
C GLU A 28 7.96 -0.68 -10.30
N GLU A 29 8.79 -1.72 -10.24
CA GLU A 29 8.60 -2.96 -10.98
C GLU A 29 9.32 -4.12 -10.28
N ALA A 30 9.38 -5.27 -10.95
CA ALA A 30 10.13 -6.43 -10.50
C ALA A 30 11.65 -6.15 -10.52
N VAL A 31 12.27 -6.22 -9.34
CA VAL A 31 13.71 -6.14 -9.12
C VAL A 31 14.26 -7.54 -8.84
N GLY A 32 15.26 -7.95 -9.63
CA GLY A 32 15.96 -9.21 -9.44
C GLY A 32 17.13 -9.08 -8.46
N LEU A 33 17.16 -9.93 -7.44
CA LEU A 33 18.25 -10.06 -6.49
C LEU A 33 19.00 -11.38 -6.71
N ARG A 34 20.32 -11.32 -6.63
CA ARG A 34 21.20 -12.51 -6.65
C ARG A 34 22.05 -12.58 -5.38
N VAL A 35 22.19 -13.78 -4.85
CA VAL A 35 22.94 -14.08 -3.63
C VAL A 35 23.99 -15.14 -3.93
N ARG A 36 25.20 -14.97 -3.40
CA ARG A 36 26.27 -15.97 -3.42
C ARG A 36 27.16 -15.80 -2.18
N ALA A 37 27.80 -16.88 -1.77
CA ALA A 37 28.81 -16.87 -0.72
C ALA A 37 30.23 -17.06 -1.31
N THR A 38 31.23 -16.60 -0.57
CA THR A 38 32.65 -16.84 -0.87
C THR A 38 33.29 -17.39 0.41
N ASP A 39 34.00 -18.50 0.32
CA ASP A 39 34.73 -19.02 1.49
C ASP A 39 36.01 -18.23 1.77
N VAL A 40 36.69 -18.56 2.88
CA VAL A 40 37.93 -17.88 3.31
C VAL A 40 39.12 -18.09 2.36
N LEU A 41 39.05 -19.07 1.46
CA LEU A 41 40.06 -19.35 0.44
C LEU A 41 39.71 -18.69 -0.91
N GLY A 42 38.57 -18.01 -1.00
CA GLY A 42 38.12 -17.32 -2.20
C GLY A 42 37.24 -18.16 -3.14
N ASN A 43 36.85 -19.38 -2.76
CA ASN A 43 35.98 -20.19 -3.60
C ASN A 43 34.54 -19.65 -3.58
N LEU A 44 33.93 -19.53 -4.76
CA LEU A 44 32.54 -19.08 -4.92
C LEU A 44 31.57 -20.25 -4.83
N GLY A 45 30.52 -20.08 -4.02
CA GLY A 45 29.36 -20.96 -4.02
C GLY A 45 28.38 -20.66 -5.16
N PRO A 46 27.34 -21.50 -5.33
CA PRO A 46 26.28 -21.28 -6.32
C PRO A 46 25.49 -20.00 -6.05
N GLU A 47 24.89 -19.45 -7.12
CA GLU A 47 24.00 -18.29 -7.03
C GLU A 47 22.54 -18.70 -6.80
N THR A 48 21.84 -17.96 -5.93
CA THR A 48 20.38 -18.03 -5.77
C THR A 48 19.75 -16.72 -6.21
N ALA A 49 18.62 -16.77 -6.89
CA ALA A 49 17.87 -15.60 -7.35
C ALA A 49 16.55 -15.43 -6.60
N VAL A 50 16.18 -14.18 -6.32
CA VAL A 50 14.89 -13.77 -5.71
C VAL A 50 14.36 -12.56 -6.48
N THR A 51 13.05 -12.49 -6.70
CA THR A 51 12.41 -11.31 -7.29
C THR A 51 11.64 -10.56 -6.22
N VAL A 52 11.79 -9.24 -6.18
CA VAL A 52 11.06 -8.32 -5.30
C VAL A 52 10.24 -7.37 -6.16
N ASN A 53 8.94 -7.22 -5.91
CA ASN A 53 8.17 -6.15 -6.55
C ASN A 53 8.27 -4.87 -5.72
N VAL A 54 8.76 -3.80 -6.32
CA VAL A 54 8.86 -2.50 -5.65
C VAL A 54 7.58 -1.72 -5.92
N ASP A 55 6.86 -1.36 -4.85
CA ASP A 55 5.73 -0.43 -4.89
C ASP A 55 5.89 0.65 -3.82
N ARG A 56 5.96 1.91 -4.27
CA ARG A 56 6.12 3.09 -3.41
C ARG A 56 5.08 4.15 -3.76
N THR A 57 4.19 3.87 -4.71
CA THR A 57 3.08 4.75 -5.02
C THR A 57 2.07 4.63 -3.88
N LEU A 58 1.63 5.77 -3.37
CA LEU A 58 0.67 5.78 -2.26
C LEU A 58 -0.76 5.83 -2.81
N PRO A 59 -1.72 5.17 -2.13
CA PRO A 59 -3.12 5.33 -2.47
C PRO A 59 -3.57 6.77 -2.25
N VAL A 60 -4.39 7.27 -3.16
CA VAL A 60 -5.07 8.57 -3.09
C VAL A 60 -6.57 8.32 -2.98
N ALA A 61 -7.23 9.04 -2.08
CA ALA A 61 -8.68 9.01 -1.91
C ALA A 61 -9.28 10.39 -2.20
N THR A 62 -10.49 10.39 -2.74
CA THR A 62 -11.29 11.59 -3.03
C THR A 62 -12.70 11.40 -2.51
N VAL A 63 -13.40 12.51 -2.30
CA VAL A 63 -14.84 12.53 -2.05
C VAL A 63 -15.49 13.15 -3.28
N ASP A 64 -16.57 12.55 -3.75
CA ASP A 64 -17.33 13.07 -4.87
C ASP A 64 -17.83 14.48 -4.56
N PRO A 65 -17.79 15.40 -5.53
CA PRO A 65 -18.19 16.77 -5.29
C PRO A 65 -19.67 16.85 -4.90
N VAL A 66 -19.95 17.49 -3.77
CA VAL A 66 -21.32 17.79 -3.32
C VAL A 66 -21.62 19.27 -3.55
N THR A 67 -22.76 19.55 -4.18
CA THR A 67 -23.22 20.92 -4.44
C THR A 67 -24.66 21.07 -3.94
N PRO A 68 -24.94 21.99 -2.99
CA PRO A 68 -24.00 22.84 -2.24
C PRO A 68 -23.02 22.03 -1.36
N PRO A 69 -21.94 22.63 -0.79
CA PRO A 69 -20.86 21.91 -0.10
C PRO A 69 -21.27 21.40 1.30
N PHE A 70 -22.49 20.89 1.42
CA PHE A 70 -23.02 20.26 2.62
C PHE A 70 -23.92 19.10 2.22
N VAL A 71 -23.76 17.97 2.92
CA VAL A 71 -24.65 16.82 2.80
C VAL A 71 -25.66 16.88 3.95
N ARG A 72 -26.93 16.62 3.65
CA ARG A 72 -27.99 16.58 4.66
C ARG A 72 -28.17 15.16 5.15
N ALA A 73 -28.36 15.00 6.45
CA ALA A 73 -28.82 13.73 6.98
C ALA A 73 -30.24 13.44 6.50
N VAL A 74 -30.49 12.23 6.02
CA VAL A 74 -31.81 11.73 5.62
C VAL A 74 -32.21 10.60 6.56
N ARG A 75 -33.48 10.56 6.96
CA ARG A 75 -34.01 9.46 7.74
C ARG A 75 -34.35 8.30 6.80
N SER A 76 -33.72 7.15 6.98
CA SER A 76 -34.02 5.91 6.26
C SER A 76 -34.93 5.03 7.13
N ASP A 77 -36.13 4.69 6.63
CA ASP A 77 -37.13 3.89 7.34
C ASP A 77 -37.46 2.56 6.65
N GLY A 78 -36.67 2.11 5.66
CA GLY A 78 -37.01 0.92 4.87
C GLY A 78 -35.87 0.13 4.20
N SER A 79 -34.60 0.41 4.49
CA SER A 79 -33.44 -0.22 3.80
C SER A 79 -32.58 -1.15 4.67
N GLY A 80 -33.04 -1.56 5.85
CA GLY A 80 -32.27 -2.41 6.79
C GLY A 80 -31.23 -1.66 7.62
N ARG A 81 -31.10 -0.33 7.43
CA ARG A 81 -30.39 0.58 8.33
C ARG A 81 -31.42 1.62 8.83
N GLU A 82 -32.05 1.35 9.96
CA GLU A 82 -33.00 2.29 10.58
C GLU A 82 -32.23 3.48 11.20
N GLY A 83 -32.57 4.72 10.84
CA GLY A 83 -31.97 5.91 11.47
C GLY A 83 -31.69 7.09 10.53
N TRP A 84 -31.01 8.11 11.05
CA TRP A 84 -30.48 9.23 10.28
C TRP A 84 -29.16 8.85 9.64
N GLN A 85 -29.01 9.08 8.33
CA GLN A 85 -27.84 8.69 7.54
C GLN A 85 -27.33 9.85 6.69
N VAL A 86 -26.03 9.85 6.45
CA VAL A 86 -25.35 10.73 5.50
C VAL A 86 -24.67 9.83 4.49
N ASP A 87 -25.05 9.96 3.22
CA ASP A 87 -24.42 9.22 2.14
C ASP A 87 -23.23 10.02 1.59
N LEU A 88 -22.04 9.42 1.65
CA LEU A 88 -20.82 9.94 1.07
C LEU A 88 -20.31 8.92 0.05
N ALA A 89 -19.98 9.41 -1.13
CA ALA A 89 -19.34 8.63 -2.18
C ALA A 89 -18.01 9.29 -2.57
N GLY A 90 -17.15 8.51 -3.20
CA GLY A 90 -15.83 8.94 -3.60
C GLY A 90 -15.08 7.83 -4.30
N THR A 91 -13.84 8.10 -4.69
CA THR A 91 -12.96 7.11 -5.30
C THR A 91 -11.66 7.01 -4.54
N ALA A 92 -11.09 5.81 -4.48
CA ALA A 92 -9.73 5.59 -4.04
C ALA A 92 -8.97 4.81 -5.10
N LEU A 93 -7.73 5.21 -5.35
CA LEU A 93 -6.87 4.61 -6.36
C LEU A 93 -5.46 4.50 -5.78
N ASP A 94 -4.84 3.34 -5.96
CA ASP A 94 -3.40 3.17 -5.83
C ASP A 94 -2.81 2.97 -7.23
N PRO A 95 -2.33 4.05 -7.87
CA PRO A 95 -1.96 4.02 -9.28
C PRO A 95 -0.57 3.43 -9.50
N GLN A 96 -0.35 2.16 -9.15
CA GLN A 96 0.88 1.48 -9.55
C GLN A 96 0.84 0.89 -10.98
N GLY A 97 0.16 1.60 -11.89
CA GLY A 97 -0.07 1.15 -13.26
C GLY A 97 -0.78 -0.20 -13.34
N THR A 98 -0.92 -0.74 -14.55
CA THR A 98 -1.57 -2.04 -14.83
C THR A 98 -0.73 -3.25 -14.38
N SER A 99 0.17 -3.08 -13.41
CA SER A 99 1.02 -4.16 -12.91
C SER A 99 0.17 -5.11 -12.07
N PRO A 100 0.25 -6.43 -12.27
CA PRO A 100 -0.43 -7.42 -11.43
C PRO A 100 0.09 -7.45 -9.98
N ALA A 101 1.08 -6.61 -9.66
CA ALA A 101 1.69 -6.50 -8.34
C ALA A 101 1.50 -5.11 -7.69
N ALA A 102 0.58 -4.30 -8.22
CA ALA A 102 0.12 -3.08 -7.56
C ALA A 102 -0.46 -3.41 -6.18
N SER A 103 -0.09 -2.63 -5.16
CA SER A 103 -0.48 -2.89 -3.78
C SER A 103 -1.99 -2.69 -3.55
N GLY A 104 -2.61 -1.81 -4.35
CA GLY A 104 -4.03 -1.56 -4.33
C GLY A 104 -4.48 -0.75 -3.11
N VAL A 105 -5.76 -0.40 -3.07
CA VAL A 105 -6.35 0.27 -1.91
C VAL A 105 -6.76 -0.79 -0.90
N ALA A 106 -6.10 -0.83 0.26
CA ALA A 106 -6.42 -1.79 1.32
C ALA A 106 -7.67 -1.40 2.14
N SER A 107 -7.86 -0.10 2.37
CA SER A 107 -9.04 0.43 3.07
C SER A 107 -9.22 1.92 2.80
N VAL A 108 -10.46 2.39 2.92
CA VAL A 108 -10.80 3.81 2.98
C VAL A 108 -11.45 4.06 4.34
N ASN A 109 -10.94 5.05 5.08
CA ASN A 109 -11.50 5.44 6.36
C ASN A 109 -12.11 6.85 6.25
N VAL A 110 -13.35 7.00 6.70
CA VAL A 110 -14.06 8.27 6.76
C VAL A 110 -14.10 8.72 8.22
N LEU A 111 -13.62 9.93 8.50
CA LEU A 111 -13.69 10.54 9.82
C LEU A 111 -14.78 11.61 9.84
N LEU A 112 -15.78 11.43 10.71
CA LEU A 112 -16.77 12.44 11.02
C LEU A 112 -16.34 13.19 12.29
N GLU A 113 -16.10 14.48 12.17
CA GLU A 113 -15.80 15.37 13.31
C GLU A 113 -17.01 16.28 13.57
N GLY A 114 -17.83 15.94 14.57
CA GLY A 114 -18.95 16.77 15.02
C GLY A 114 -18.62 17.58 16.28
N THR A 115 -19.19 18.77 16.41
CA THR A 115 -19.19 19.50 17.70
C THR A 115 -20.24 18.90 18.63
N GLY A 116 -19.77 18.19 19.66
CA GLY A 116 -20.60 17.66 20.75
C GLY A 116 -21.10 16.24 20.51
N GLY A 117 -20.46 15.26 21.16
CA GLY A 117 -21.00 13.94 21.56
C GLY A 117 -21.90 13.17 20.58
N ALA A 118 -21.83 13.43 19.28
CA ALA A 118 -22.71 12.83 18.30
C ALA A 118 -22.39 11.33 18.13
N GLU A 119 -23.44 10.51 18.07
CA GLU A 119 -23.33 9.14 17.61
C GLU A 119 -22.71 9.13 16.20
N GLY A 120 -21.65 8.34 16.01
CA GLY A 120 -20.90 8.28 14.74
C GLY A 120 -19.62 9.12 14.67
N ASN A 121 -19.25 9.85 15.72
CA ASN A 121 -17.92 10.45 15.85
C ASN A 121 -16.83 9.35 15.87
N GLY A 122 -15.82 9.48 15.01
CA GLY A 122 -14.72 8.51 14.88
C GLY A 122 -14.53 7.98 13.45
N ALA A 123 -13.44 7.24 13.23
CA ALA A 123 -13.13 6.65 11.94
C ALA A 123 -14.08 5.47 11.63
N GLN A 124 -14.67 5.47 10.43
CA GLN A 124 -15.50 4.39 9.92
C GLN A 124 -14.88 3.84 8.63
N GLY A 125 -14.86 2.51 8.49
CA GLY A 125 -14.42 1.88 7.24
C GLY A 125 -15.47 2.05 6.14
N ALA A 126 -15.03 2.34 4.93
CA ALA A 126 -15.86 2.30 3.73
C ALA A 126 -15.59 1.02 2.92
N ASP A 127 -16.62 0.51 2.24
CA ASP A 127 -16.49 -0.63 1.35
C ASP A 127 -15.69 -0.24 0.11
N VAL A 128 -14.54 -0.89 -0.11
CA VAL A 128 -13.74 -0.75 -1.33
C VAL A 128 -14.30 -1.75 -2.36
N GLY A 129 -15.30 -1.31 -3.13
CA GLY A 129 -15.82 -2.08 -4.27
C GLY A 129 -14.91 -1.89 -5.49
N GLY A 130 -14.47 -3.00 -6.09
CA GLY A 130 -13.64 -3.03 -7.30
C GLY A 130 -14.41 -2.85 -8.60
#